data_AF-A0A7C3RQB8-F1
#
_entry.id   AF-A0A7C3RQB8-F1
#
_cell.length_a   1.000
_cell.length_b   1.000
_cell.length_c   1.000
_cell.angle_alpha   90.00
_cell.angle_beta   90.00
_cell.angle_gamma   90.00
#
_symmetry.space_group_name_H-M   'P 1'
#
loop_
_entity.id
_entity.type
_entity.pdbx_description
1 polymer ?
#
loop_
_entity_poly.entity_id
_entity_poly.type
_entity_poly.pdbx_seq_one_letter_code
_entity_poly.pdbx_strand_id
1 'polypeptide(L)'
;MLGCSVAALIALELGCQQVISLPPQVTVATIQPSGNPARPPDCDMPVLRSLPLNRRYRQVAIIEGLGNVFAHEEDVMPAVRKKACEVGADAIVIKESRAQTSENMTGYYINAVAIVYTKASAASAGDLPNGSAEPAAVPHPDAAQ
;
A
#
# COMPACT_ATOMS: atom_id res chain seq x y z
N MET A 1 60.47 38.99 10.70
CA MET A 1 61.63 38.12 10.41
C MET A 1 61.46 36.83 11.21
N LEU A 2 61.69 35.67 10.57
CA LEU A 2 62.05 34.33 11.11
C LEU A 2 61.44 33.87 12.46
N GLY A 3 60.84 32.69 12.62
CA GLY A 3 60.89 31.46 11.84
C GLY A 3 60.13 30.31 12.54
N CYS A 4 60.05 29.18 11.84
CA CYS A 4 59.31 27.94 12.10
C CYS A 4 59.18 27.45 13.55
N SER A 5 58.03 26.86 13.86
CA SER A 5 58.00 25.56 14.55
C SER A 5 56.76 24.74 14.13
N VAL A 6 57.04 23.56 13.58
CA VAL A 6 56.08 22.51 13.23
C VAL A 6 55.73 21.75 14.51
N ALA A 7 54.44 21.70 14.86
CA ALA A 7 53.89 20.73 15.82
C ALA A 7 52.41 20.50 15.43
N ALA A 8 52.12 19.40 14.73
CA ALA A 8 51.73 18.11 15.27
C ALA A 8 50.19 18.00 15.49
N LEU A 9 49.55 17.43 14.46
CA LEU A 9 48.39 16.53 14.48
C LEU A 9 47.55 16.47 15.77
N ILE A 10 46.35 17.05 15.73
CA ILE A 10 45.17 16.45 16.37
C ILE A 10 44.01 16.58 15.38
N ALA A 11 43.83 15.55 14.54
CA ALA A 11 42.57 15.37 13.83
C ALA A 11 41.53 14.96 14.88
N LEU A 12 40.65 15.89 15.26
CA LEU A 12 39.40 15.53 15.90
C LEU A 12 38.59 14.76 14.85
N GLU A 13 38.74 13.44 14.84
CA GLU A 13 37.76 12.53 14.25
C GLU A 13 36.49 12.66 15.10
N LEU A 14 35.68 13.68 14.80
CA LEU A 14 34.26 13.71 15.11
C LEU A 14 33.64 12.57 14.31
N GLY A 15 33.79 11.34 14.81
CA GLY A 15 33.01 10.20 14.37
C GLY A 15 31.56 10.57 14.56
N CYS A 16 30.89 10.94 13.47
CA CYS A 16 29.43 11.02 13.44
C CYS A 16 28.93 9.65 13.91
N GLN A 17 28.47 9.57 15.16
CA GLN A 17 27.66 8.45 15.62
C GLN A 17 26.36 8.52 14.81
N GLN A 18 26.40 7.95 13.60
CA GLN A 18 25.22 7.70 12.80
C GLN A 18 24.47 6.63 13.59
N VAL A 19 23.41 7.04 14.29
CA VAL A 19 22.42 6.11 14.81
C VAL A 19 21.96 5.30 13.61
N ILE A 20 22.34 4.02 13.56
CA ILE A 20 21.95 3.10 12.48
C ILE A 20 20.45 2.84 12.66
N SER A 21 19.64 3.75 12.12
CA SER A 21 18.21 3.53 11.99
C SER A 21 18.02 2.53 10.86
N LEU A 22 17.73 1.28 11.23
CA LEU A 22 17.32 0.26 10.28
C LEU A 22 16.12 0.79 9.48
N PRO A 23 15.96 0.40 8.21
CA PRO A 23 14.79 0.80 7.44
C PRO A 23 13.51 0.24 8.07
N PRO A 24 12.37 0.92 7.90
CA PRO A 24 11.09 0.40 8.34
C PRO A 24 10.76 -0.89 7.59
N GLN A 25 10.22 -1.86 8.31
CA GLN A 25 9.77 -3.14 7.76
C GLN A 25 8.33 -3.00 7.31
N VAL A 26 8.01 -3.47 6.11
CA VAL A 26 6.64 -3.40 5.57
C VAL A 26 6.19 -4.77 5.08
N THR A 27 5.05 -5.22 5.57
CA THR A 27 4.37 -6.44 5.12
C THR A 27 3.15 -6.07 4.27
N VAL A 28 2.83 -6.94 3.31
CA VAL A 28 1.67 -6.78 2.44
C VAL A 28 0.90 -8.08 2.43
N ALA A 29 -0.38 -8.01 2.82
CA ALA A 29 -1.32 -9.11 2.69
C ALA A 29 -2.34 -8.78 1.61
N THR A 30 -2.24 -9.45 0.47
CA THR A 30 -3.17 -9.27 -0.65
C THR A 30 -4.54 -9.85 -0.30
N ILE A 31 -5.58 -9.02 -0.38
CA ILE A 31 -6.97 -9.46 -0.23
C ILE A 31 -7.47 -9.97 -1.58
N GLN A 32 -7.22 -9.20 -2.65
CA GLN A 32 -7.65 -9.53 -4.00
C GLN A 32 -6.88 -8.70 -5.04
N PRO A 33 -6.82 -9.14 -6.31
CA PRO A 33 -6.09 -8.42 -7.36
C PRO A 33 -6.61 -6.99 -7.52
N SER A 34 -5.72 -6.01 -7.61
CA SER A 34 -6.11 -4.61 -7.80
C SER A 34 -6.76 -4.38 -9.17
N GLY A 35 -6.34 -5.12 -10.19
CA GLY A 35 -6.73 -4.92 -11.58
C GLY A 35 -6.02 -3.72 -12.23
N ASN A 36 -5.21 -3.00 -11.46
CA ASN A 36 -4.37 -1.91 -11.91
C ASN A 36 -2.91 -2.40 -12.04
N PRO A 37 -2.11 -1.83 -12.95
CA PRO A 37 -0.68 -2.10 -12.98
C PRO A 37 0.02 -1.56 -11.74
N ALA A 38 1.13 -2.19 -11.36
CA ALA A 38 2.04 -1.67 -10.35
C ALA A 38 2.55 -0.28 -10.76
N ARG A 39 2.62 0.65 -9.80
CA ARG A 39 3.10 2.03 -10.01
C ARG A 39 4.54 2.19 -9.50
N PRO A 40 5.28 3.20 -9.99
CA PRO A 40 6.59 3.56 -9.46
C PRO A 40 6.58 3.80 -7.94
N PRO A 41 7.70 3.56 -7.23
CA PRO A 41 7.76 3.64 -5.76
C PRO A 41 7.52 5.05 -5.20
N ASP A 42 7.69 6.08 -6.02
CA ASP A 42 7.48 7.50 -5.74
C ASP A 42 6.11 8.01 -6.23
N CYS A 43 5.17 7.11 -6.53
CA CYS A 43 3.86 7.50 -7.02
C CYS A 43 3.13 8.43 -6.04
N ASP A 44 2.31 9.33 -6.59
CA ASP A 44 1.39 10.09 -5.76
C ASP A 44 0.31 9.15 -5.20
N MET A 45 0.53 8.77 -3.93
CA MET A 45 -0.35 7.91 -3.14
C MET A 45 -1.11 8.75 -2.11
N PRO A 46 -2.42 9.00 -2.33
CA PRO A 46 -3.29 9.63 -1.36
C PRO A 46 -3.40 8.81 -0.08
N VAL A 47 -3.25 9.49 1.05
CA VAL A 47 -3.36 8.92 2.39
C VAL A 47 -4.63 9.44 3.04
N LEU A 48 -5.56 8.53 3.34
CA LEU A 48 -6.85 8.84 3.92
C LEU A 48 -6.88 8.43 5.39
N ARG A 49 -7.50 9.26 6.24
CA ARG A 49 -7.73 8.95 7.66
C ARG A 49 -9.08 8.27 7.93
N SER A 50 -9.95 8.23 6.92
CA SER A 50 -11.25 7.56 6.97
C SER A 50 -11.60 6.96 5.61
N LEU A 51 -12.47 5.96 5.61
CA LEU A 51 -12.93 5.35 4.37
C LEU A 51 -13.74 6.38 3.54
N PRO A 52 -13.58 6.40 2.20
CA PRO A 52 -14.38 7.26 1.34
C PRO A 52 -15.88 6.90 1.42
N LEU A 53 -16.73 7.85 1.81
CA LEU A 53 -18.18 7.65 1.83
C LEU A 53 -18.86 7.96 0.48
N ASN A 54 -18.26 8.85 -0.30
CA ASN A 54 -18.86 9.40 -1.52
C ASN A 54 -18.47 8.64 -2.80
N ARG A 55 -17.64 7.61 -2.71
CA ARG A 55 -17.17 6.82 -3.85
C ARG A 55 -17.16 5.35 -3.51
N ARG A 56 -17.56 4.51 -4.46
CA ARG A 56 -17.42 3.06 -4.34
C ARG A 56 -15.93 2.70 -4.47
N TYR A 57 -15.49 1.76 -3.66
CA TYR A 57 -14.12 1.29 -3.63
C TYR A 57 -14.09 -0.19 -3.25
N ARG A 58 -12.93 -0.80 -3.49
CA ARG A 58 -12.63 -2.18 -3.13
C ARG A 58 -11.29 -2.22 -2.42
N GLN A 59 -11.20 -3.01 -1.36
CA GLN A 59 -9.95 -3.22 -0.63
C GLN A 59 -9.14 -4.29 -1.36
N VAL A 60 -7.87 -4.03 -1.62
CA VAL A 60 -7.03 -4.91 -2.45
C VAL A 60 -5.87 -5.51 -1.68
N ALA A 61 -5.37 -4.81 -0.66
CA ALA A 61 -4.35 -5.30 0.24
C ALA A 61 -4.43 -4.63 1.61
N ILE A 62 -3.91 -5.31 2.63
CA ILE A 62 -3.55 -4.75 3.93
C ILE A 62 -2.05 -4.53 3.91
N ILE A 63 -1.60 -3.37 4.37
CA ILE A 63 -0.19 -2.98 4.42
C ILE A 63 0.11 -2.61 5.85
N GLU A 64 1.09 -3.29 6.44
CA GLU A 64 1.53 -3.00 7.80
C GLU A 64 2.97 -2.47 7.76
N GLY A 65 3.18 -1.32 8.37
CA GLY A 65 4.48 -0.69 8.51
C GLY A 65 4.96 -0.74 9.95
N LEU A 66 6.21 -1.14 10.15
CA LEU A 66 6.89 -1.21 11.44
C LEU A 66 8.17 -0.38 11.38
N GLY A 67 8.21 0.70 12.15
CA GLY A 67 9.38 1.53 12.37
C GLY A 67 10.22 1.03 13.55
N ASN A 68 11.52 1.31 13.49
CA ASN A 68 12.48 0.97 14.55
C ASN A 68 12.37 1.94 15.74
N VAL A 69 13.29 1.79 16.70
CA VAL A 69 13.27 2.57 17.94
C VAL A 69 13.29 4.08 17.62
N PHE A 70 12.37 4.83 18.23
CA PHE A 70 12.15 6.26 18.05
C PHE A 70 11.63 6.68 16.66
N ALA A 71 11.16 5.74 15.84
CA ALA A 71 10.48 6.07 14.60
C ALA A 71 9.16 6.80 14.86
N HIS A 72 8.80 7.68 13.92
CA HIS A 72 7.52 8.37 13.86
C HIS A 72 6.75 7.97 12.61
N GLU A 73 5.53 8.48 12.45
CA GLU A 73 4.72 8.19 11.27
C GLU A 73 5.47 8.58 9.98
N GLU A 74 6.15 9.72 9.95
CA GLU A 74 6.91 10.19 8.79
C GLU A 74 8.04 9.26 8.34
N ASP A 75 8.59 8.45 9.25
CA ASP A 75 9.67 7.52 8.94
C ASP A 75 9.14 6.24 8.29
N VAL A 76 7.94 5.81 8.67
CA VAL A 76 7.32 4.55 8.23
C VAL A 76 6.44 4.75 7.00
N MET A 77 5.73 5.88 6.93
CA MET A 77 4.76 6.17 5.86
C MET A 77 5.33 6.10 4.44
N PRO A 78 6.58 6.56 4.15
CA PRO A 78 7.15 6.44 2.82
C PRO A 78 7.22 4.98 2.33
N ALA A 79 7.57 4.05 3.21
CA ALA A 79 7.65 2.64 2.86
C ALA A 79 6.25 2.02 2.66
N VAL A 80 5.27 2.43 3.47
CA VAL A 80 3.86 2.03 3.31
C VAL A 80 3.29 2.54 1.96
N ARG A 81 3.53 3.81 1.61
CA ARG A 81 3.11 4.40 0.33
C ARG A 81 3.73 3.68 -0.85
N LYS A 82 5.04 3.40 -0.78
CA LYS A 82 5.75 2.64 -1.81
C LYS A 82 5.09 1.27 -2.06
N LYS A 83 4.78 0.51 -1.00
CA LYS A 83 4.09 -0.78 -1.16
C LYS A 83 2.68 -0.64 -1.72
N ALA A 84 1.95 0.41 -1.36
CA ALA A 84 0.66 0.68 -1.94
C ALA A 84 0.73 0.99 -3.45
N CYS A 85 1.79 1.68 -3.90
CA CYS A 85 2.05 1.92 -5.32
C CYS A 85 2.32 0.60 -6.05
N GLU A 86 3.18 -0.25 -5.48
CA GLU A 86 3.56 -1.55 -6.05
C GLU A 86 2.35 -2.48 -6.24
N VAL A 87 1.34 -2.43 -5.36
CA VAL A 87 0.11 -3.24 -5.50
C VAL A 87 -0.94 -2.62 -6.45
N GLY A 88 -0.69 -1.45 -7.03
CA GLY A 88 -1.63 -0.77 -7.92
C GLY A 88 -2.86 -0.18 -7.21
N ALA A 89 -2.73 0.19 -5.93
CA ALA A 89 -3.79 0.88 -5.20
C ALA A 89 -3.98 2.31 -5.75
N ASP A 90 -5.18 2.87 -5.59
CA ASP A 90 -5.47 4.29 -5.88
C ASP A 90 -5.27 5.18 -4.65
N ALA A 91 -5.47 4.63 -3.45
CA ALA A 91 -5.25 5.30 -2.17
C ALA A 91 -4.98 4.28 -1.05
N ILE A 92 -4.44 4.76 0.06
CA ILE A 92 -4.41 4.01 1.32
C ILE A 92 -5.31 4.65 2.36
N VAL A 93 -5.93 3.83 3.20
CA VAL A 93 -6.73 4.27 4.36
C VAL A 93 -6.03 3.78 5.61
N ILE A 94 -5.58 4.70 6.44
CA ILE A 94 -4.98 4.37 7.73
C ILE A 94 -6.08 3.84 8.65
N LYS A 95 -5.94 2.58 9.06
CA LYS A 95 -6.79 1.95 10.07
C LYS A 95 -6.25 2.20 11.46
N GLU A 96 -4.94 2.21 11.57
CA GLU A 96 -4.25 2.36 12.84
C GLU A 96 -2.88 3.01 12.62
N SER A 97 -2.50 3.91 13.52
CA SER A 97 -1.22 4.62 13.49
C SER A 97 -0.88 4.98 14.93
N ARG A 98 0.14 4.33 15.51
CA ARG A 98 0.47 4.52 16.93
C ARG A 98 1.95 4.22 17.20
N ALA A 99 2.50 4.91 18.19
CA ALA A 99 3.72 4.47 18.84
C ALA A 99 3.43 3.16 19.60
N GLN A 100 4.33 2.19 19.48
CA GLN A 100 4.33 0.96 20.26
C GLN A 100 5.50 0.98 21.21
N THR A 101 5.21 1.01 22.51
CA THR A 101 6.23 0.88 23.56
C THR A 101 6.20 -0.54 24.10
N SER A 102 7.33 -1.22 23.97
CA SER A 102 7.66 -2.46 24.67
C SER A 102 8.81 -2.16 25.63
N GLU A 103 9.05 -3.04 26.62
CA GLU A 103 10.03 -2.85 27.71
C GLU A 103 11.42 -2.41 27.23
N ASN A 104 11.81 -2.76 26.01
CA ASN A 104 13.12 -2.45 25.44
C ASN A 104 13.10 -1.59 24.16
N MET A 105 11.93 -1.22 23.63
CA MET A 105 11.83 -0.52 22.34
C MET A 105 10.55 0.33 22.23
N THR A 106 10.68 1.58 21.79
CA THR A 106 9.53 2.38 21.29
C THR A 106 9.60 2.43 19.78
N GLY A 107 8.81 1.62 19.08
CA GLY A 107 8.69 1.66 17.61
C GLY A 107 7.41 2.39 17.15
N TYR A 108 7.21 2.48 15.84
CA TYR A 108 5.98 3.03 15.28
C TYR A 108 5.27 1.98 14.41
N TYR A 109 3.97 1.81 14.62
CA TYR A 109 3.16 0.85 13.87
C TYR A 109 2.09 1.58 13.05
N ILE A 110 1.98 1.19 11.78
CA ILE A 110 0.93 1.65 10.87
C ILE A 110 0.22 0.43 10.32
N ASN A 111 -1.10 0.38 10.46
CA ASN A 111 -1.96 -0.54 9.72
C ASN A 111 -2.77 0.27 8.71
N ALA A 112 -2.61 -0.03 7.43
CA ALA A 112 -3.32 0.64 6.35
C ALA A 112 -3.97 -0.37 5.41
N VAL A 113 -5.10 0.04 4.81
CA VAL A 113 -5.77 -0.72 3.77
C VAL A 113 -5.59 0.00 2.45
N ALA A 114 -5.04 -0.70 1.46
CA ALA A 114 -4.96 -0.25 0.08
C ALA A 114 -6.31 -0.43 -0.60
N ILE A 115 -6.79 0.62 -1.26
CA ILE A 115 -8.07 0.63 -1.97
C ILE A 115 -7.89 0.98 -3.44
N VAL A 116 -8.78 0.45 -4.27
CA VAL A 116 -9.01 0.92 -5.64
C VAL A 116 -10.43 1.46 -5.76
N TYR A 117 -10.59 2.58 -6.46
CA TYR A 117 -11.91 3.12 -6.74
C TYR A 117 -12.56 2.32 -7.85
N THR A 118 -13.79 1.87 -7.61
CA THR A 118 -14.56 1.29 -8.71
C THR A 118 -15.11 2.45 -9.53
N LYS A 119 -14.87 2.43 -10.84
CA LYS A 119 -15.66 3.27 -11.74
C LYS A 119 -17.12 2.88 -11.53
N ALA A 120 -18.00 3.88 -11.43
CA ALA A 120 -19.44 3.62 -11.53
C ALA A 120 -19.65 3.04 -12.93
N SER A 121 -19.71 1.70 -13.00
CA SER A 121 -19.78 1.03 -14.28
C SER A 121 -21.15 1.34 -14.87
N ALA A 122 -21.17 1.91 -16.07
CA ALA A 122 -22.34 2.02 -16.95
C ALA A 122 -22.82 0.64 -17.44
N ALA A 123 -22.77 -0.38 -16.57
CA ALA A 123 -23.12 -1.77 -16.80
C ALA A 123 -24.36 -2.19 -15.97
N SER A 124 -25.18 -1.21 -15.57
CA SER A 124 -26.53 -1.44 -15.00
C SER A 124 -27.61 -0.63 -15.73
N ALA A 125 -27.25 0.04 -16.83
CA ALA A 125 -28.18 0.73 -17.72
C ALA A 125 -28.09 0.09 -19.11
N GLY A 126 -28.75 -1.05 -19.28
CA GLY A 126 -28.97 -1.63 -20.60
C GLY A 126 -28.52 -3.08 -20.75
N ASP A 127 -29.11 -4.00 -19.98
CA ASP A 127 -29.30 -5.36 -20.51
C ASP A 127 -30.53 -6.01 -19.87
N LEU A 128 -31.68 -5.70 -20.47
CA LEU A 128 -32.91 -6.48 -20.65
C LEU A 128 -33.99 -5.49 -21.12
N PRO A 129 -34.69 -5.75 -22.26
CA PRO A 129 -35.64 -6.85 -22.25
C PRO A 129 -35.76 -7.67 -23.57
N ASN A 130 -36.01 -8.96 -23.38
CA ASN A 130 -37.08 -9.78 -23.98
C ASN A 130 -37.46 -9.56 -25.46
N GLY A 131 -37.30 -10.61 -26.29
CA GLY A 131 -37.85 -10.66 -27.65
C GLY A 131 -37.68 -12.02 -28.34
N SER A 132 -38.62 -12.93 -28.05
CA SER A 132 -39.22 -13.91 -28.98
C SER A 132 -38.32 -14.82 -29.83
N ALA A 133 -38.20 -16.08 -29.40
CA ALA A 133 -38.27 -17.24 -30.32
C ALA A 133 -38.68 -18.51 -29.57
N GLU A 134 -39.93 -18.91 -29.75
CA GLU A 134 -40.45 -20.27 -29.55
C GLU A 134 -41.06 -20.69 -30.91
N PRO A 135 -41.17 -21.97 -31.31
CA PRO A 135 -40.37 -23.18 -31.02
C PRO A 135 -39.81 -23.83 -32.33
N ALA A 136 -38.78 -24.67 -32.24
CA ALA A 136 -38.47 -25.65 -33.28
C ALA A 136 -38.52 -27.06 -32.69
N ALA A 137 -39.31 -27.90 -33.34
CA ALA A 137 -39.74 -29.21 -32.90
C ALA A 137 -38.62 -30.26 -32.78
N VAL A 138 -38.88 -31.20 -31.86
CA VAL A 138 -38.14 -32.43 -31.53
C VAL A 138 -38.20 -33.45 -32.68
N PRO A 139 -37.14 -34.27 -32.84
CA PRO A 139 -37.40 -35.72 -32.89
C PRO A 139 -36.49 -36.50 -31.92
N HIS A 140 -37.14 -37.24 -31.02
CA HIS A 140 -36.54 -38.33 -30.23
C HIS A 140 -36.46 -39.58 -31.12
N PRO A 141 -35.30 -40.26 -31.20
CA PRO A 141 -35.22 -41.60 -31.76
C PRO A 141 -35.14 -42.64 -30.64
N ASP A 142 -36.28 -43.15 -30.17
CA ASP A 142 -36.32 -44.43 -29.44
C ASP A 142 -37.75 -45.02 -29.45
N ALA A 143 -38.06 -45.72 -30.55
CA ALA A 143 -39.15 -46.70 -30.62
C ALA A 143 -38.93 -47.59 -31.84
N ALA A 144 -37.92 -48.46 -31.78
CA ALA A 144 -37.85 -49.64 -32.64
C ALA A 144 -36.93 -50.70 -32.00
N GLN A 145 -37.45 -51.43 -31.02
CA GLN A 145 -37.42 -52.90 -30.87
C GLN A 145 -37.74 -53.32 -29.44
#